data_AF-A0A8I2ZUP0-F1
#
_entry.id   AF-A0A8I2ZUP0-F1
#
_cell.length_a   1.000
_cell.length_b   1.000
_cell.length_c   1.000
_cell.angle_alpha   90.00
_cell.angle_beta   90.00
_cell.angle_gamma   90.00
#
_symmetry.space_group_name_H-M   'P 1'
#
loop_
_entity.id
_entity.type
_entity.pdbx_description
1 polymer ?
#
loop_
_entity_poly.entity_id
_entity_poly.type
_entity_poly.pdbx_seq_one_letter_code
_entity_poly.pdbx_strand_id
1 'polypeptide(L)'
;MATSPPDAPSRSAASSAYASRDSSSHTRDRHDASQAASIPVETLVEHLLAAKRSLSSMQHVLRANDLATDARRSHEEAAILCAQTRFLQRAIANQTNLLLRVRRSLKRTYDAGKRDFTNLVRTMDATNEKLQETMGMLRNTPVEADFRPPGEEPRNLMDFVDEQSVHGMVDALKKCLGELQAIQTSYDGDLLRFDNDLRALKKSMGVSLAPLSASPSASTAYEPIPELLLSLVEHSHGMAQILTSLTQHFDLCVTAVRTTEGGADLARRRAAEVTQSQGGDVVSISGVIADQESHMSGLEPTTAEERADMINVVVDDAVQVETAVQEINDGLRAVMSDSTALTQQTEHIKSSYVATATALRALEEIGGRLAGYLAAEAEFLQRWEDERYTSLWQAQRDG
;
A
#
# COMPACT_ATOMS: atom_id res chain seq x y z
N MET A 1 -11.60 5.47 47.47
CA MET A 1 -10.21 5.98 47.38
C MET A 1 -9.90 6.05 45.88
N ALA A 2 -10.21 7.11 45.12
CA ALA A 2 -9.99 8.55 45.29
C ALA A 2 -8.51 8.93 45.39
N THR A 3 -7.83 9.00 44.24
CA THR A 3 -6.66 9.87 44.00
C THR A 3 -6.64 10.28 42.53
N SER A 4 -6.69 11.59 42.32
CA SER A 4 -6.73 12.34 41.06
C SER A 4 -5.43 12.25 40.24
N PRO A 5 -5.47 12.60 38.93
CA PRO A 5 -4.31 12.64 38.05
C PRO A 5 -3.53 13.98 38.16
N PRO A 6 -2.23 14.02 37.83
CA PRO A 6 -1.47 15.26 37.75
C PRO A 6 -1.59 15.95 36.39
N ASP A 7 -1.49 17.27 36.46
CA ASP A 7 -1.73 18.29 35.45
C ASP A 7 -0.97 18.13 34.13
N ALA A 8 -1.67 18.48 33.05
CA ALA A 8 -1.14 18.70 31.72
C ALA A 8 -0.53 20.12 31.60
N PRO A 9 0.65 20.30 31.01
CA PRO A 9 1.11 21.61 30.60
C PRO A 9 0.54 21.96 29.21
N SER A 10 -0.39 22.91 29.19
CA SER A 10 -0.84 23.63 28.00
C SER A 10 0.36 24.26 27.26
N ARG A 11 0.59 23.85 26.01
CA ARG A 11 1.48 24.55 25.09
C ARG A 11 0.63 25.45 24.19
N SER A 12 0.63 26.74 24.52
CA SER A 12 -0.03 27.78 23.75
C SER A 12 0.76 28.14 22.50
N ALA A 13 0.00 28.45 21.45
CA ALA A 13 0.41 29.01 20.19
C ALA A 13 1.21 30.31 20.35
N ALA A 14 2.29 30.44 19.59
CA ALA A 14 2.97 31.70 19.37
C ALA A 14 2.39 32.33 18.09
N SER A 15 1.49 33.29 18.28
CA SER A 15 1.06 34.21 17.23
C SER A 15 1.27 35.64 17.73
N SER A 16 1.90 36.42 16.87
CA SER A 16 1.75 37.86 16.71
C SER A 16 2.27 38.76 17.82
N ALA A 17 3.49 39.25 17.60
CA ALA A 17 4.00 40.48 18.16
C ALA A 17 3.19 41.67 17.62
N TYR A 18 2.12 42.04 18.31
CA TYR A 18 1.52 43.38 18.19
C TYR A 18 2.29 44.30 19.14
N ALA A 19 3.15 45.13 18.56
CA ALA A 19 3.84 46.19 19.27
C ALA A 19 2.82 47.26 19.70
N SER A 20 2.63 47.40 21.01
CA SER A 20 1.99 48.56 21.61
C SER A 20 2.84 49.80 21.32
N ARG A 21 2.37 50.66 20.42
CA ARG A 21 2.95 51.99 20.18
C ARG A 21 2.25 52.98 21.10
N ASP A 22 3.00 53.41 22.10
CA ASP A 22 2.61 54.40 23.08
C ASP A 22 2.45 55.78 22.44
N SER A 23 1.45 56.51 22.92
CA SER A 23 1.04 57.82 22.40
C SER A 23 2.05 58.88 22.78
N SER A 24 2.72 59.47 21.80
CA SER A 24 3.52 60.68 21.98
C SER A 24 3.33 61.68 20.83
N SER A 25 2.52 62.69 21.13
CA SER A 25 2.60 64.09 20.67
C SER A 25 2.90 64.39 19.20
N HIS A 26 1.86 64.92 18.54
CA HIS A 26 1.88 65.75 17.34
C HIS A 26 3.12 66.65 17.20
N THR A 27 3.74 66.63 16.01
CA THR A 27 4.43 67.77 15.32
C THR A 27 5.28 67.35 14.09
N ARG A 28 5.19 66.10 13.59
CA ARG A 28 5.96 65.65 12.41
C ARG A 28 5.19 65.59 11.07
N ASP A 29 3.87 65.71 11.07
CA ASP A 29 3.04 65.41 9.87
C ASP A 29 3.14 66.41 8.70
N ARG A 30 3.80 67.56 8.88
CA ARG A 30 3.85 68.59 7.82
C ARG A 30 5.03 68.49 6.86
N HIS A 31 6.09 67.75 7.19
CA HIS A 31 7.26 67.61 6.31
C HIS A 31 7.22 66.35 5.42
N ASP A 32 6.60 65.25 5.87
CA ASP A 32 6.42 64.04 5.06
C ASP A 32 5.37 64.22 3.96
N ALA A 33 4.25 64.90 4.24
CA ALA A 33 3.22 65.19 3.23
C ALA A 33 3.77 66.01 2.04
N SER A 34 4.74 66.90 2.29
CA SER A 34 5.43 67.67 1.25
C SER A 34 6.49 66.88 0.47
N GLN A 35 7.02 65.78 1.01
CA GLN A 35 7.90 64.86 0.27
C GLN A 35 7.09 63.87 -0.59
N ALA A 36 5.97 63.37 -0.07
CA ALA A 36 5.05 62.51 -0.81
C ALA A 36 4.47 63.20 -2.07
N ALA A 37 4.23 64.52 -1.99
CA ALA A 37 3.82 65.36 -3.12
C ALA A 37 4.94 65.62 -4.16
N SER A 38 6.17 65.18 -3.92
CA SER A 38 7.34 65.41 -4.79
C SER A 38 7.82 64.17 -5.55
N ILE A 39 7.15 63.03 -5.39
CA ILE A 39 7.51 61.79 -6.11
C ILE A 39 7.13 61.98 -7.60
N PRO A 40 8.09 61.81 -8.52
CA PRO A 40 7.84 62.03 -9.94
C PRO A 40 6.91 60.96 -10.51
N VAL A 41 6.04 61.40 -11.42
CA VAL A 41 5.02 60.55 -12.07
C VAL A 41 5.66 59.37 -12.81
N GLU A 42 6.87 59.55 -13.35
CA GLU A 42 7.67 58.50 -13.98
C GLU A 42 7.95 57.32 -13.04
N THR A 43 8.24 57.59 -11.76
CA THR A 43 8.53 56.56 -10.75
C THR A 43 7.27 55.76 -10.40
N LEU A 44 6.11 56.42 -10.29
CA LEU A 44 4.83 55.74 -10.08
C LEU A 44 4.46 54.83 -11.26
N VAL A 45 4.72 55.27 -12.50
CA VAL A 45 4.51 54.45 -13.70
C VAL A 45 5.47 53.27 -13.74
N GLU A 46 6.73 53.43 -13.30
CA GLU A 46 7.68 52.32 -13.19
C GLU A 46 7.24 51.28 -12.16
N HIS A 47 6.75 51.70 -10.99
CA HIS A 47 6.16 50.81 -9.98
C HIS A 47 4.91 50.09 -10.51
N LEU A 48 4.02 50.79 -11.24
CA LEU A 48 2.85 50.18 -11.87
C LEU A 48 3.24 49.11 -12.91
N LEU A 49 4.28 49.37 -13.72
CA LEU A 49 4.78 48.38 -14.67
C LEU A 49 5.47 47.20 -13.98
N ALA A 50 6.17 47.42 -12.87
CA ALA A 50 6.77 46.37 -12.06
C ALA A 50 5.69 45.49 -11.39
N ALA A 51 4.69 46.10 -10.76
CA ALA A 51 3.53 45.43 -10.18
C ALA A 51 2.74 44.62 -11.24
N LYS A 52 2.60 45.15 -12.46
CA LYS A 52 1.99 44.38 -13.54
C LYS A 52 2.80 43.14 -13.92
N ARG A 53 4.13 43.25 -13.99
CA ARG A 53 5.01 42.11 -14.30
C ARG A 53 4.95 41.07 -13.17
N SER A 54 4.92 41.48 -11.91
CA SER A 54 4.84 40.56 -10.78
C SER A 54 3.53 39.76 -10.76
N LEU A 55 2.42 40.30 -11.31
CA LEU A 55 1.18 39.54 -11.47
C LEU A 55 1.29 38.33 -12.41
N SER A 56 2.33 38.22 -13.23
CA SER A 56 2.61 36.97 -13.97
C SER A 56 2.85 35.77 -13.04
N SER A 57 3.26 36.02 -11.79
CA SER A 57 3.38 35.01 -10.73
C SER A 57 2.06 34.30 -10.40
N MET A 58 0.90 34.83 -10.84
CA MET A 58 -0.40 34.16 -10.78
C MET A 58 -0.33 32.75 -11.40
N GLN A 59 0.42 32.57 -12.50
CA GLN A 59 0.57 31.26 -13.14
C GLN A 59 1.26 30.25 -12.20
N HIS A 60 2.19 30.71 -11.35
CA HIS A 60 2.88 29.85 -10.38
C HIS A 60 1.94 29.45 -9.24
N VAL A 61 1.08 30.36 -8.78
CA VAL A 61 0.06 30.06 -7.77
C VAL A 61 -0.99 29.07 -8.28
N LEU A 62 -1.48 29.25 -9.50
CA LEU A 62 -2.42 28.31 -10.13
C LEU A 62 -1.80 26.92 -10.26
N ARG A 63 -0.56 26.85 -10.76
CA ARG A 63 0.17 25.58 -10.88
C ARG A 63 0.38 24.91 -9.52
N ALA A 64 0.72 25.67 -8.48
CA ALA A 64 0.87 25.12 -7.13
C ALA A 64 -0.47 24.57 -6.59
N ASN A 65 -1.59 25.25 -6.87
CA ASN A 65 -2.92 24.79 -6.49
C ASN A 65 -3.32 23.49 -7.21
N ASP A 66 -3.03 23.39 -8.52
CA ASP A 66 -3.27 22.18 -9.30
C ASP A 66 -2.48 21.00 -8.74
N LEU A 67 -1.19 21.19 -8.48
CA LEU A 67 -0.33 20.17 -7.85
C LEU A 67 -0.84 19.76 -6.47
N ALA A 68 -1.29 20.73 -5.66
CA ALA A 68 -1.83 20.46 -4.34
C ALA A 68 -3.13 19.63 -4.41
N THR A 69 -4.00 19.96 -5.34
CA THR A 69 -5.28 19.28 -5.55
C THR A 69 -5.08 17.86 -6.10
N ASP A 70 -4.18 17.69 -7.07
CA ASP A 70 -3.85 16.39 -7.65
C ASP A 70 -3.16 15.47 -6.63
N ALA A 71 -2.23 16.00 -5.83
CA ALA A 71 -1.58 15.25 -4.77
C ALA A 71 -2.57 14.77 -3.71
N ARG A 72 -3.54 15.61 -3.31
CA ARG A 72 -4.63 15.22 -2.41
C ARG A 72 -5.48 14.09 -2.99
N ARG A 73 -5.94 14.23 -4.24
CA ARG A 73 -6.73 13.19 -4.92
C ARG A 73 -5.96 11.87 -5.01
N SER A 74 -4.69 11.92 -5.41
CA SER A 74 -3.81 10.75 -5.49
C SER A 74 -3.64 10.09 -4.11
N HIS A 75 -3.52 10.89 -3.04
CA HIS A 75 -3.43 10.35 -1.69
C HIS A 75 -4.73 9.69 -1.23
N GLU A 76 -5.90 10.26 -1.51
CA GLU A 76 -7.19 9.66 -1.19
C GLU A 76 -7.32 8.27 -1.83
N GLU A 77 -6.93 8.13 -3.09
CA GLU A 77 -6.86 6.83 -3.77
C GLU A 77 -5.85 5.88 -3.12
N ALA A 78 -4.65 6.38 -2.80
CA ALA A 78 -3.62 5.59 -2.14
C ALA A 78 -4.06 5.10 -0.74
N ALA A 79 -4.79 5.91 0.02
CA ALA A 79 -5.32 5.54 1.33
C ALA A 79 -6.32 4.37 1.21
N ILE A 80 -7.21 4.41 0.19
CA ILE A 80 -8.13 3.32 -0.11
C ILE A 80 -7.35 2.05 -0.48
N LEU A 81 -6.38 2.14 -1.39
CA LEU A 81 -5.55 1.01 -1.79
C LEU A 81 -4.76 0.43 -0.62
N CYS A 82 -4.25 1.27 0.28
CA CYS A 82 -3.56 0.83 1.48
C CYS A 82 -4.48 0.03 2.43
N ALA A 83 -5.71 0.53 2.64
CA ALA A 83 -6.70 -0.18 3.44
C ALA A 83 -7.09 -1.53 2.83
N GLN A 84 -7.34 -1.56 1.51
CA GLN A 84 -7.61 -2.78 0.75
C GLN A 84 -6.44 -3.77 0.84
N THR A 85 -5.21 -3.28 0.65
CA THR A 85 -4.00 -4.10 0.72
C THR A 85 -3.87 -4.74 2.10
N ARG A 86 -4.03 -3.98 3.19
CA ARG A 86 -3.98 -4.53 4.55
C ARG A 86 -5.09 -5.53 4.83
N PHE A 87 -6.30 -5.28 4.33
CA PHE A 87 -7.41 -6.24 4.43
C PHE A 87 -7.08 -7.55 3.72
N LEU A 88 -6.59 -7.49 2.47
CA LEU A 88 -6.19 -8.65 1.69
C LEU A 88 -5.02 -9.39 2.34
N GLN A 89 -4.00 -8.69 2.83
CA GLN A 89 -2.88 -9.30 3.53
C GLN A 89 -3.33 -10.10 4.77
N ARG A 90 -4.25 -9.54 5.58
CA ARG A 90 -4.85 -10.26 6.72
C ARG A 90 -5.66 -11.46 6.28
N ALA A 91 -6.49 -11.31 5.25
CA ALA A 91 -7.30 -12.40 4.71
C ALA A 91 -6.43 -13.55 4.18
N ILE A 92 -5.40 -13.24 3.38
CA ILE A 92 -4.42 -14.20 2.87
C ILE A 92 -3.71 -14.89 4.04
N ALA A 93 -3.24 -14.16 5.05
CA ALA A 93 -2.60 -14.75 6.22
C ALA A 93 -3.53 -15.74 6.96
N ASN A 94 -4.80 -15.38 7.15
CA ASN A 94 -5.79 -16.25 7.78
C ASN A 94 -6.05 -17.52 6.96
N GLN A 95 -6.21 -17.40 5.64
CA GLN A 95 -6.42 -18.54 4.77
C GLN A 95 -5.19 -19.45 4.70
N THR A 96 -3.98 -18.89 4.65
CA THR A 96 -2.73 -19.66 4.73
C THR A 96 -2.65 -20.44 6.05
N ASN A 97 -3.06 -19.84 7.18
CA ASN A 97 -3.13 -20.54 8.46
C ASN A 97 -4.15 -21.69 8.45
N LEU A 98 -5.27 -21.54 7.73
CA LEU A 98 -6.24 -22.61 7.52
C LEU A 98 -5.64 -23.74 6.67
N LEU A 99 -4.99 -23.43 5.54
CA LEU A 99 -4.33 -24.42 4.70
C LEU A 99 -3.24 -25.19 5.45
N LEU A 100 -2.47 -24.51 6.31
CA LEU A 100 -1.49 -25.16 7.19
C LEU A 100 -2.14 -26.08 8.24
N ARG A 101 -3.36 -25.78 8.70
CA ARG A 101 -4.13 -26.71 9.56
C ARG A 101 -4.57 -27.94 8.78
N VAL A 102 -5.07 -27.75 7.55
CA VAL A 102 -5.46 -28.85 6.66
C VAL A 102 -4.26 -29.75 6.37
N ARG A 103 -3.11 -29.18 5.96
CA ARG A 103 -1.84 -29.91 5.77
C ARG A 103 -1.47 -30.77 6.97
N ARG A 104 -1.54 -30.20 8.18
CA ARG A 104 -1.26 -30.93 9.42
C ARG A 104 -2.25 -32.06 9.67
N SER A 105 -3.49 -31.94 9.20
CA SER A 105 -4.49 -33.00 9.28
C SER A 105 -4.14 -34.14 8.33
N LEU A 106 -3.95 -33.84 7.03
CA LEU A 106 -3.58 -34.83 6.01
C LEU A 106 -2.33 -35.61 6.40
N LYS A 107 -1.30 -34.91 6.91
CA LYS A 107 -0.07 -35.55 7.39
C LYS A 107 -0.32 -36.47 8.58
N ARG A 108 -1.19 -36.09 9.52
CA ARG A 108 -1.55 -36.94 10.67
C ARG A 108 -2.27 -38.20 10.20
N THR A 109 -3.19 -38.09 9.26
CA THR A 109 -3.88 -39.24 8.64
C THR A 109 -2.88 -40.17 7.95
N TYR A 110 -1.96 -39.60 7.17
CA TYR A 110 -0.88 -40.36 6.53
C TYR A 110 0.00 -41.10 7.55
N ASP A 111 0.46 -40.40 8.61
CA ASP A 111 1.33 -40.99 9.63
C ASP A 111 0.61 -42.03 10.49
N ALA A 112 -0.71 -41.91 10.67
CA ALA A 112 -1.55 -42.95 11.26
C ALA A 112 -1.62 -44.18 10.34
N GLY A 113 -2.01 -44.01 9.07
CA GLY A 113 -2.07 -45.11 8.11
C GLY A 113 -0.73 -45.82 7.94
N LYS A 114 0.39 -45.09 7.92
CA LYS A 114 1.74 -45.68 7.86
C LYS A 114 2.08 -46.53 9.09
N ARG A 115 1.68 -46.09 10.29
CA ARG A 115 1.89 -46.87 11.51
C ARG A 115 1.04 -48.14 11.49
N ASP A 116 -0.21 -48.02 11.08
CA ASP A 116 -1.13 -49.15 10.97
C ASP A 116 -0.66 -50.15 9.91
N PHE A 117 -0.16 -49.68 8.77
CA PHE A 117 0.53 -50.49 7.76
C PHE A 117 1.71 -51.25 8.32
N THR A 118 2.60 -50.58 9.02
CA THR A 118 3.77 -51.24 9.59
C THR A 118 3.35 -52.31 10.60
N ASN A 119 2.28 -52.07 11.35
CA ASN A 119 1.74 -53.07 12.27
C ASN A 119 1.09 -54.25 11.52
N LEU A 120 0.29 -53.98 10.48
CA LEU A 120 -0.35 -55.00 9.66
C LEU A 120 0.68 -55.91 8.98
N VAL A 121 1.72 -55.32 8.37
CA VAL A 121 2.83 -56.07 7.75
C VAL A 121 3.49 -56.99 8.78
N ARG A 122 3.81 -56.49 9.98
CA ARG A 122 4.37 -57.34 11.05
C ARG A 122 3.44 -58.47 11.45
N THR A 123 2.13 -58.23 11.54
CA THR A 123 1.16 -59.30 11.85
C THR A 123 1.07 -60.32 10.73
N MET A 124 1.09 -59.88 9.47
CA MET A 124 1.06 -60.76 8.30
C MET A 124 2.33 -61.61 8.21
N ASP A 125 3.50 -61.01 8.42
CA ASP A 125 4.79 -61.72 8.46
C ASP A 125 4.80 -62.79 9.56
N ALA A 126 4.32 -62.44 10.76
CA ALA A 126 4.22 -63.39 11.87
C ALA A 126 3.23 -64.53 11.60
N THR A 127 2.11 -64.26 10.91
CA THR A 127 1.17 -65.33 10.49
C THR A 127 1.77 -66.22 9.41
N ASN A 128 2.52 -65.65 8.47
CA ASN A 128 3.21 -66.39 7.42
C ASN A 128 4.34 -67.26 8.00
N GLU A 129 5.10 -66.76 8.98
CA GLU A 129 6.12 -67.54 9.68
C GLU A 129 5.51 -68.75 10.40
N LYS A 130 4.41 -68.56 11.14
CA LYS A 130 3.67 -69.65 11.78
C LYS A 130 3.15 -70.67 10.76
N LEU A 131 2.62 -70.20 9.63
CA LEU A 131 2.16 -71.09 8.57
C LEU A 131 3.31 -71.94 8.03
N GLN A 132 4.46 -71.33 7.75
CA GLN A 132 5.65 -72.04 7.30
C GLN A 132 6.16 -73.06 8.34
N GLU A 133 6.13 -72.70 9.63
CA GLU A 133 6.45 -73.60 10.73
C GLU A 133 5.49 -74.81 10.77
N THR A 134 4.18 -74.57 10.66
CA THR A 134 3.18 -75.65 10.64
C THR A 134 3.33 -76.54 9.40
N MET A 135 3.60 -75.98 8.21
CA MET A 135 3.90 -76.77 7.01
C MET A 135 5.17 -77.61 7.20
N GLY A 136 6.21 -77.04 7.81
CA GLY A 136 7.43 -77.77 8.16
C GLY A 136 7.16 -78.93 9.11
N MET A 137 6.34 -78.70 10.15
CA MET A 137 5.94 -79.73 11.11
C MET A 137 5.15 -80.85 10.46
N LEU A 138 4.15 -80.52 9.63
CA LEU A 138 3.36 -81.48 8.88
C LEU A 138 4.23 -82.30 7.91
N ARG A 139 5.27 -81.68 7.32
CA ARG A 139 6.19 -82.36 6.38
C ARG A 139 7.08 -83.39 7.08
N ASN A 140 7.43 -83.12 8.34
CA ASN A 140 8.29 -83.96 9.15
C ASN A 140 7.54 -85.01 9.98
N THR A 141 6.20 -85.02 9.90
CA THR A 141 5.35 -85.96 10.64
C THR A 141 4.88 -87.09 9.71
N PRO A 142 5.50 -88.29 9.79
CA PRO A 142 5.09 -89.43 8.97
C PRO A 142 3.77 -90.01 9.47
N VAL A 143 2.96 -90.55 8.54
CA VAL A 143 1.72 -91.26 8.90
C VAL A 143 2.05 -92.67 9.37
N GLU A 144 1.55 -93.05 10.55
CA GLU A 144 1.72 -94.39 11.14
C GLU A 144 1.22 -95.52 10.21
N ALA A 145 1.91 -96.66 10.23
CA ALA A 145 1.70 -97.76 9.30
C ALA A 145 0.32 -98.43 9.42
N ASP A 146 -0.30 -98.38 10.60
CA ASP A 146 -1.62 -98.98 10.88
C ASP A 146 -2.78 -98.24 10.18
N PHE A 147 -2.56 -96.97 9.80
CA PHE A 147 -3.52 -96.16 9.06
C PHE A 147 -3.32 -96.23 7.54
N ARG A 148 -2.38 -97.07 7.07
CA ARG A 148 -2.05 -97.20 5.64
C ARG A 148 -2.52 -98.54 5.06
N PRO A 149 -3.07 -98.57 3.84
CA PRO A 149 -3.26 -99.81 3.10
C PRO A 149 -1.96 -100.62 2.95
N PRO A 150 -2.01 -101.97 3.00
CA PRO A 150 -0.81 -102.80 2.92
C PRO A 150 -0.14 -102.65 1.54
N GLY A 151 1.11 -102.20 1.53
CA GLY A 151 1.96 -102.07 0.33
C GLY A 151 2.22 -100.64 -0.17
N GLU A 152 1.73 -99.60 0.52
CA GLU A 152 1.89 -98.21 0.10
C GLU A 152 3.10 -97.50 0.75
N GLU A 153 3.77 -96.62 -0.01
CA GLU A 153 4.97 -95.88 0.42
C GLU A 153 4.72 -94.97 1.64
N PRO A 154 5.76 -94.65 2.44
CA PRO A 154 5.66 -93.69 3.55
C PRO A 154 5.17 -92.32 3.08
N ARG A 155 3.95 -91.96 3.48
CA ARG A 155 3.34 -90.64 3.28
C ARG A 155 3.49 -89.79 4.52
N ASN A 156 3.58 -88.48 4.32
CA ASN A 156 3.64 -87.49 5.39
C ASN A 156 2.30 -86.73 5.46
N LEU A 157 2.01 -86.10 6.60
CA LEU A 157 0.75 -85.35 6.77
C LEU A 157 0.58 -84.21 5.75
N MET A 158 1.66 -83.67 5.20
CA MET A 158 1.61 -82.69 4.10
C MET A 158 1.00 -83.22 2.81
N ASP A 159 1.07 -84.52 2.53
CA ASP A 159 0.51 -85.10 1.29
C ASP A 159 -1.03 -85.03 1.25
N PHE A 160 -1.66 -84.69 2.39
CA PHE A 160 -3.10 -84.51 2.55
C PHE A 160 -3.52 -83.03 2.57
N VAL A 161 -2.57 -82.09 2.49
CA VAL A 161 -2.81 -80.65 2.46
C VAL A 161 -2.78 -80.16 1.02
N ASP A 162 -3.73 -79.29 0.65
CA ASP A 162 -3.71 -78.63 -0.64
C ASP A 162 -2.65 -77.52 -0.69
N GLU A 163 -1.45 -77.85 -1.16
CA GLU A 163 -0.35 -76.88 -1.34
C GLU A 163 -0.72 -75.71 -2.25
N GLN A 164 -1.64 -75.92 -3.21
CA GLN A 164 -2.04 -74.89 -4.17
C GLN A 164 -2.86 -73.79 -3.47
N SER A 165 -3.68 -74.15 -2.49
CA SER A 165 -4.43 -73.19 -1.66
C SER A 165 -3.49 -72.31 -0.83
N VAL A 166 -2.44 -72.89 -0.25
CA VAL A 166 -1.46 -72.17 0.59
C VAL A 166 -0.61 -71.21 -0.25
N HIS A 167 -0.13 -71.65 -1.42
CA HIS A 167 0.58 -70.76 -2.34
C HIS A 167 -0.31 -69.62 -2.85
N GLY A 168 -1.58 -69.92 -3.17
CA GLY A 168 -2.57 -68.91 -3.55
C GLY A 168 -2.79 -67.85 -2.46
N MET A 169 -2.78 -68.25 -1.19
CA MET A 169 -2.89 -67.33 -0.06
C MET A 169 -1.64 -66.45 0.07
N VAL A 170 -0.43 -67.02 -0.01
CA VAL A 170 0.82 -66.23 0.05
C VAL A 170 0.90 -65.21 -1.09
N ASP A 171 0.46 -65.58 -2.29
CA ASP A 171 0.43 -64.65 -3.43
C ASP A 171 -0.65 -63.58 -3.28
N ALA A 172 -1.81 -63.89 -2.70
CA ALA A 172 -2.81 -62.89 -2.34
C ALA A 172 -2.30 -61.89 -1.31
N LEU A 173 -1.56 -62.35 -0.29
CA LEU A 173 -0.92 -61.48 0.72
C LEU A 173 0.10 -60.52 0.08
N LYS A 174 0.96 -61.02 -0.81
CA LYS A 174 1.92 -60.18 -1.54
C LYS A 174 1.23 -59.14 -2.43
N LYS A 175 0.12 -59.52 -3.06
CA LYS A 175 -0.66 -58.62 -3.91
C LYS A 175 -1.27 -57.48 -3.08
N CYS A 176 -1.92 -57.81 -1.95
CA CYS A 176 -2.47 -56.83 -1.01
C CYS A 176 -1.37 -55.86 -0.52
N LEU A 177 -0.19 -56.38 -0.18
CA LEU A 177 0.96 -55.55 0.21
C LEU A 177 1.38 -54.56 -0.89
N GLY A 178 1.44 -55.03 -2.15
CA GLY A 178 1.78 -54.21 -3.30
C GLY A 178 0.75 -53.11 -3.58
N GLU A 179 -0.54 -53.44 -3.49
CA GLU A 179 -1.65 -52.49 -3.67
C GLU A 179 -1.61 -51.40 -2.57
N LEU A 180 -1.38 -51.80 -1.32
CA LEU A 180 -1.28 -50.90 -0.17
C LEU A 180 -0.06 -49.96 -0.27
N GLN A 181 1.08 -50.47 -0.75
CA GLN A 181 2.27 -49.67 -1.00
C GLN A 181 2.06 -48.68 -2.16
N ALA A 182 1.33 -49.06 -3.22
CA ALA A 182 0.99 -48.18 -4.32
C ALA A 182 0.09 -47.02 -3.86
N ILE A 183 -0.91 -47.30 -3.02
CA ILE A 183 -1.79 -46.29 -2.42
C ILE A 183 -0.98 -45.30 -1.56
N GLN A 184 -0.04 -45.81 -0.75
CA GLN A 184 0.81 -44.97 0.08
C GLN A 184 1.71 -44.03 -0.74
N THR A 185 2.32 -44.53 -1.82
CA THR A 185 3.19 -43.72 -2.68
C THR A 185 2.41 -42.65 -3.45
N SER A 186 1.19 -42.96 -3.90
CA SER A 186 0.28 -41.98 -4.51
C SER A 186 -0.04 -40.82 -3.56
N TYR A 187 -0.48 -41.14 -2.33
CA TYR A 187 -0.87 -40.13 -1.36
C TYR A 187 0.32 -39.28 -0.85
N ASP A 188 1.51 -39.89 -0.75
CA ASP A 188 2.75 -39.14 -0.45
C ASP A 188 3.09 -38.12 -1.55
N GLY A 189 2.86 -38.48 -2.82
CA GLY A 189 3.00 -37.57 -3.96
C GLY A 189 2.07 -36.36 -3.88
N ASP A 190 0.80 -36.57 -3.53
CA ASP A 190 -0.17 -35.48 -3.35
C ASP A 190 0.20 -34.55 -2.19
N LEU A 191 0.70 -35.12 -1.09
CA LEU A 191 1.16 -34.36 0.05
C LEU A 191 2.39 -33.49 -0.28
N LEU A 192 3.36 -34.05 -1.03
CA LEU A 192 4.52 -33.29 -1.53
C LEU A 192 4.11 -32.17 -2.47
N ARG A 193 3.11 -32.39 -3.33
CA ARG A 193 2.58 -31.36 -4.21
C ARG A 193 1.92 -30.24 -3.41
N PHE A 194 1.13 -30.56 -2.39
CA PHE A 194 0.53 -29.57 -1.51
C PHE A 194 1.59 -28.77 -0.73
N ASP A 195 2.68 -29.43 -0.33
CA ASP A 195 3.81 -28.78 0.33
C ASP A 195 4.55 -27.78 -0.56
N ASN A 196 4.72 -28.12 -1.84
CA ASN A 196 5.31 -27.24 -2.84
C ASN A 196 4.43 -26.01 -3.08
N ASP A 197 3.11 -26.21 -3.18
CA ASP A 197 2.12 -25.14 -3.29
C ASP A 197 2.18 -24.17 -2.10
N LEU A 198 2.20 -24.70 -0.88
CA LEU A 198 2.32 -23.88 0.33
C LEU A 198 3.64 -23.10 0.40
N ARG A 199 4.74 -23.69 -0.10
CA ARG A 199 6.04 -23.00 -0.17
C ARG A 199 6.02 -21.88 -1.21
N ALA A 200 5.40 -22.13 -2.37
CA ALA A 200 5.23 -21.12 -3.42
C ALA A 200 4.39 -19.94 -2.91
N LEU A 201 3.28 -20.23 -2.21
CA LEU A 201 2.45 -19.22 -1.56
C LEU A 201 3.20 -18.42 -0.50
N LYS A 202 3.98 -19.09 0.36
CA LYS A 202 4.79 -18.40 1.36
C LYS A 202 5.84 -17.48 0.71
N LYS A 203 6.41 -17.88 -0.43
CA LYS A 203 7.34 -17.05 -1.20
C LYS A 203 6.65 -15.83 -1.81
N SER A 204 5.48 -15.99 -2.43
CA SER A 204 4.72 -14.85 -2.99
C SER A 204 4.26 -13.89 -1.88
N MET A 205 3.88 -14.43 -0.73
CA MET A 205 3.57 -13.68 0.47
C MET A 205 4.80 -12.95 1.04
N GLY A 206 5.98 -13.57 1.08
CA GLY A 206 7.21 -12.90 1.57
C GLY A 206 7.61 -11.68 0.74
N VAL A 207 7.30 -11.71 -0.56
CA VAL A 207 7.49 -10.56 -1.47
C VAL A 207 6.37 -9.52 -1.30
N SER A 208 5.15 -9.95 -0.99
CA SER A 208 3.95 -9.06 -0.91
C SER A 208 3.65 -8.49 0.48
N LEU A 209 4.15 -9.13 1.55
CA LEU A 209 4.02 -8.76 2.96
C LEU A 209 5.26 -8.02 3.47
N ALA A 210 6.17 -7.60 2.59
CA ALA A 210 7.13 -6.57 2.95
C ALA A 210 6.34 -5.45 3.64
N PRO A 211 6.70 -5.07 4.87
CA PRO A 211 5.85 -4.19 5.66
C PRO A 211 5.65 -2.89 4.88
N LEU A 212 4.42 -2.67 4.41
CA LEU A 212 3.90 -1.34 4.22
C LEU A 212 4.03 -0.69 5.59
N SER A 213 5.07 0.13 5.76
CA SER A 213 5.50 0.70 7.04
C SER A 213 4.32 0.85 7.99
N ALA A 214 4.33 0.06 9.08
CA ALA A 214 3.16 -0.16 9.92
C ALA A 214 2.76 1.07 10.74
N SER A 215 3.44 2.20 10.56
CA SER A 215 3.15 3.47 11.18
C SER A 215 3.85 4.57 10.36
N PRO A 216 3.22 5.73 10.13
CA PRO A 216 3.90 6.91 9.58
C PRO A 216 5.14 7.31 10.42
N SER A 217 5.28 6.79 11.65
CA SER A 217 6.35 7.14 12.58
C SER A 217 7.52 6.16 12.66
N ALA A 218 7.50 5.00 11.97
CA ALA A 218 8.46 3.91 12.22
C ALA A 218 9.46 3.61 11.08
N SER A 219 9.34 4.25 9.92
CA SER A 219 10.37 4.18 8.86
C SER A 219 11.05 5.52 8.72
N THR A 220 12.27 5.63 9.25
CA THR A 220 13.16 6.80 9.24
C THR A 220 13.65 7.23 7.85
N ALA A 221 12.95 6.87 6.77
CA ALA A 221 13.34 7.14 5.39
C ALA A 221 12.35 8.01 4.61
N TYR A 222 11.13 8.21 5.12
CA TYR A 222 10.09 9.00 4.43
C TYR A 222 9.35 9.89 5.44
N GLU A 223 9.22 11.16 5.09
CA GLU A 223 8.34 12.10 5.79
C GLU A 223 6.89 11.58 5.73
N PRO A 224 6.16 11.58 6.85
CA PRO A 224 4.84 10.99 6.91
C PRO A 224 3.88 11.77 6.01
N ILE A 225 3.09 11.04 5.21
CA ILE A 225 2.16 11.61 4.22
C ILE A 225 1.29 12.77 4.75
N PRO A 226 0.74 12.72 5.99
CA PRO A 226 -0.02 13.84 6.53
C PRO A 226 0.79 15.14 6.66
N GLU A 227 2.08 15.06 6.99
CA GLU A 227 2.97 16.23 7.11
C GLU A 227 3.25 16.83 5.73
N LEU A 228 3.53 15.99 4.73
CA LEU A 228 3.70 16.43 3.33
C LEU A 228 2.44 17.10 2.78
N LEU A 229 1.24 16.57 3.07
CA LEU A 229 -0.01 17.19 2.63
C LEU A 229 -0.31 18.50 3.36
N LEU A 230 0.00 18.59 4.65
CA LEU A 230 -0.15 19.82 5.42
C LEU A 230 0.77 20.91 4.85
N SER A 231 2.06 20.57 4.62
CA SER A 231 3.06 21.43 4.00
C SER A 231 2.60 21.94 2.63
N LEU A 232 2.10 21.04 1.78
CA LEU A 232 1.58 21.37 0.45
C LEU A 232 0.44 22.39 0.49
N VAL A 233 -0.50 22.21 1.43
CA VAL A 233 -1.63 23.12 1.63
C VAL A 233 -1.14 24.46 2.17
N GLU A 234 -0.24 24.45 3.16
CA GLU A 234 0.31 25.66 3.77
C GLU A 234 1.09 26.51 2.75
N HIS A 235 1.96 25.90 1.96
CA HIS A 235 2.67 26.60 0.88
C HIS A 235 1.71 27.16 -0.18
N SER A 236 0.73 26.37 -0.63
CA SER A 236 -0.25 26.85 -1.63
C SER A 236 -1.10 28.02 -1.09
N HIS A 237 -1.45 27.99 0.19
CA HIS A 237 -2.21 29.05 0.85
C HIS A 237 -1.37 30.32 1.02
N GLY A 238 -0.12 30.18 1.49
CA GLY A 238 0.81 31.29 1.62
C GLY A 238 1.05 32.01 0.28
N MET A 239 1.26 31.25 -0.80
CA MET A 239 1.39 31.81 -2.15
C MET A 239 0.15 32.60 -2.59
N ALA A 240 -1.05 32.14 -2.25
CA ALA A 240 -2.29 32.84 -2.57
C ALA A 240 -2.45 34.15 -1.77
N GLN A 241 -2.02 34.17 -0.50
CA GLN A 241 -2.00 35.39 0.31
C GLN A 241 -1.03 36.43 -0.28
N ILE A 242 0.16 36.00 -0.70
CA ILE A 242 1.15 36.89 -1.34
C ILE A 242 0.62 37.44 -2.67
N LEU A 243 -0.03 36.60 -3.49
CA LEU A 243 -0.66 37.05 -4.73
C LEU A 243 -1.80 38.06 -4.49
N THR A 244 -2.58 37.88 -3.42
CA THR A 244 -3.63 38.81 -3.02
C THR A 244 -3.02 40.17 -2.66
N SER A 245 -1.93 40.18 -1.89
CA SER A 245 -1.17 41.39 -1.56
C SER A 245 -0.61 42.09 -2.82
N LEU A 246 -0.02 41.33 -3.76
CA LEU A 246 0.47 41.86 -5.03
C LEU A 246 -0.65 42.48 -5.88
N THR A 247 -1.82 41.87 -5.89
CA THR A 247 -3.00 42.39 -6.62
C THR A 247 -3.50 43.68 -5.98
N GLN A 248 -3.57 43.73 -4.65
CA GLN A 248 -3.92 44.94 -3.92
C GLN A 248 -2.91 46.07 -4.18
N HIS A 249 -1.62 45.75 -4.20
CA HIS A 249 -0.58 46.72 -4.53
C HIS A 249 -0.70 47.24 -5.97
N PHE A 250 -1.03 46.37 -6.93
CA PHE A 250 -1.32 46.77 -8.31
C PHE A 250 -2.52 47.73 -8.39
N ASP A 251 -3.62 47.42 -7.70
CA ASP A 251 -4.82 48.27 -7.64
C ASP A 251 -4.51 49.64 -6.99
N LEU A 252 -3.65 49.67 -5.96
CA LEU A 252 -3.16 50.90 -5.35
C LEU A 252 -2.27 51.70 -6.31
N CYS A 253 -1.37 51.04 -7.05
CA CYS A 253 -0.57 51.69 -8.10
C CYS A 253 -1.44 52.33 -9.19
N VAL A 254 -2.49 51.63 -9.65
CA VAL A 254 -3.44 52.15 -10.64
C VAL A 254 -4.15 53.39 -10.09
N THR A 255 -4.59 53.34 -8.83
CA THR A 255 -5.25 54.48 -8.16
C THR A 255 -4.31 55.67 -8.00
N ALA A 256 -3.06 55.44 -7.58
CA ALA A 256 -2.04 56.47 -7.42
C ALA A 256 -1.69 57.16 -8.75
N VAL A 257 -1.47 56.39 -9.82
CA VAL A 257 -1.18 56.93 -11.15
C VAL A 257 -2.36 57.71 -11.72
N ARG A 258 -3.60 57.26 -11.50
CA ARG A 258 -4.83 57.92 -11.98
C ARG A 258 -5.11 59.24 -11.27
N THR A 259 -4.91 59.28 -9.95
CA THR A 259 -5.16 60.49 -9.14
C THR A 259 -4.05 61.52 -9.28
N THR A 260 -2.94 61.18 -9.95
CA THR A 260 -1.84 62.10 -10.23
C THR A 260 -2.02 62.74 -11.61
N GLU A 261 -1.94 64.08 -11.67
CA GLU A 261 -2.13 64.85 -12.91
C GLU A 261 -1.14 64.39 -14.01
N GLY A 262 -1.66 64.02 -15.18
CA GLY A 262 -0.85 63.53 -16.31
C GLY A 262 -0.34 62.08 -16.20
N GLY A 263 -0.55 61.40 -15.07
CA GLY A 263 -0.06 60.03 -14.85
C GLY A 263 -0.68 58.98 -15.76
N ALA A 264 -1.99 59.06 -16.00
CA ALA A 264 -2.69 58.14 -16.90
C ALA A 264 -2.19 58.24 -18.37
N ASP A 265 -1.86 59.44 -18.84
CA ASP A 265 -1.34 59.65 -20.20
C ASP A 265 0.12 59.20 -20.33
N LEU A 266 0.94 59.44 -19.30
CA LEU A 266 2.33 58.98 -19.23
C LEU A 266 2.40 57.45 -19.17
N ALA A 267 1.56 56.82 -18.34
CA ALA A 267 1.46 55.37 -18.21
C ALA A 267 1.10 54.70 -19.54
N ARG A 268 0.14 55.27 -20.28
CA ARG A 268 -0.26 54.77 -21.61
C ARG A 268 0.87 54.86 -22.63
N ARG A 269 1.65 55.95 -22.62
CA ARG A 269 2.82 56.10 -23.52
C ARG A 269 3.93 55.11 -23.17
N ARG A 270 4.34 55.04 -21.90
CA ARG A 270 5.39 54.10 -21.44
C ARG A 270 4.98 52.64 -21.64
N ALA A 271 3.70 52.30 -21.44
CA ALA A 271 3.17 50.98 -21.76
C ALA A 271 3.33 50.62 -23.24
N ALA A 272 3.01 51.54 -24.15
CA ALA A 272 3.15 51.34 -25.59
C ALA A 272 4.62 51.19 -26.01
N GLU A 273 5.54 51.96 -25.41
CA GLU A 273 6.98 51.88 -25.65
C GLU A 273 7.59 50.55 -25.15
N VAL A 274 7.17 50.06 -23.98
CA VAL A 274 7.60 48.77 -23.44
C VAL A 274 7.13 47.61 -24.34
N THR A 275 5.93 47.73 -24.91
CA THR A 275 5.37 46.72 -25.82
C THR A 275 6.06 46.72 -27.20
N GLN A 276 6.57 47.87 -27.65
CA GLN A 276 7.30 48.00 -28.93
C GLN A 276 8.78 47.58 -28.84
N SER A 277 9.41 47.74 -27.68
CA SER A 277 10.84 47.43 -27.46
C SER A 277 11.11 45.97 -27.08
N GLN A 278 10.13 45.27 -26.51
CA GLN A 278 10.18 43.84 -26.22
C GLN A 278 9.22 43.11 -27.17
N GLY A 279 9.69 42.81 -28.38
CA GLY A 279 8.89 42.12 -29.40
C GLY A 279 8.37 40.78 -28.92
N GLY A 280 7.13 40.73 -28.43
CA GLY A 280 6.45 39.50 -28.02
C GLY A 280 5.44 39.71 -26.90
N ASP A 281 4.16 39.60 -27.25
CA ASP A 281 3.02 39.22 -26.40
C ASP A 281 3.00 39.73 -24.94
N VAL A 282 3.25 41.03 -24.72
CA VAL A 282 2.95 41.67 -23.44
C VAL A 282 1.55 42.28 -23.54
N VAL A 283 0.59 41.59 -22.93
CA VAL A 283 -0.83 41.95 -22.75
C VAL A 283 -1.01 43.48 -22.62
N SER A 284 -1.82 44.08 -23.49
CA SER A 284 -1.99 45.53 -23.59
C SER A 284 -2.55 46.16 -22.30
N ILE A 285 -1.85 47.17 -21.76
CA ILE A 285 -2.27 47.96 -20.58
C ILE A 285 -3.55 48.76 -20.88
N SER A 286 -3.84 49.03 -22.16
CA SER A 286 -4.95 49.89 -22.57
C SER A 286 -6.35 49.31 -22.33
N GLY A 287 -6.48 48.00 -22.10
CA GLY A 287 -7.75 47.36 -21.73
C GLY A 287 -7.99 47.28 -20.22
N VAL A 288 -6.93 47.06 -19.43
CA VAL A 288 -7.02 46.85 -17.96
C VAL A 288 -7.38 48.13 -17.22
N ILE A 289 -6.88 49.29 -17.66
CA ILE A 289 -7.20 50.58 -17.05
C ILE A 289 -8.68 50.96 -17.29
N ALA A 290 -9.26 50.60 -18.45
CA ALA A 290 -10.64 50.90 -18.79
C ALA A 290 -11.65 49.94 -18.12
N ASP A 291 -11.33 48.65 -18.00
CA ASP A 291 -12.22 47.67 -17.32
C ASP A 291 -12.25 47.85 -15.79
N GLN A 292 -11.14 48.26 -15.17
CA GLN A 292 -11.09 48.53 -13.72
C GLN A 292 -11.81 49.82 -13.29
N GLU A 293 -12.24 50.70 -14.22
CA GLU A 293 -13.05 51.90 -13.90
C GLU A 293 -14.37 51.56 -13.18
N SER A 294 -14.88 50.33 -13.33
CA SER A 294 -16.17 49.88 -12.76
C SER A 294 -16.08 49.27 -11.36
N HIS A 295 -14.89 48.85 -10.89
CA HIS A 295 -14.72 48.05 -9.66
C HIS A 295 -14.00 48.78 -8.51
N MET A 296 -13.55 50.03 -8.69
CA MET A 296 -12.61 50.72 -7.77
C MET A 296 -13.22 51.83 -6.89
N SER A 297 -14.55 51.90 -6.74
CA SER A 297 -15.24 53.01 -6.05
C SER A 297 -14.91 53.19 -4.54
N GLY A 298 -14.15 52.26 -3.93
CA GLY A 298 -13.81 52.31 -2.49
C GLY A 298 -12.37 52.75 -2.16
N LEU A 299 -11.50 52.92 -3.15
CA LEU A 299 -10.07 53.23 -2.94
C LEU A 299 -9.68 54.65 -3.36
N GLU A 300 -10.63 55.47 -3.81
CA GLU A 300 -10.34 56.84 -4.24
C GLU A 300 -10.03 57.74 -3.02
N PRO A 301 -8.83 58.33 -2.94
CA PRO A 301 -8.50 59.27 -1.87
C PRO A 301 -9.40 60.50 -1.98
N THR A 302 -10.13 60.78 -0.90
CA THR A 302 -11.08 61.89 -0.83
C THR A 302 -10.41 63.20 -0.44
N THR A 303 -9.22 63.13 0.17
CA THR A 303 -8.41 64.29 0.55
C THR A 303 -6.99 64.26 -0.06
N ALA A 304 -6.32 65.41 -0.09
CA ALA A 304 -4.94 65.52 -0.58
C ALA A 304 -3.92 64.85 0.38
N GLU A 305 -4.23 64.81 1.68
CA GLU A 305 -3.44 64.10 2.70
C GLU A 305 -3.58 62.58 2.53
N GLU A 306 -4.79 62.05 2.35
CA GLU A 306 -5.01 60.63 2.02
C GLU A 306 -4.28 60.19 0.74
N ARG A 307 -4.15 61.09 -0.24
CA ARG A 307 -3.40 60.84 -1.47
C ARG A 307 -1.90 60.74 -1.22
N ALA A 308 -1.35 61.62 -0.39
CA ALA A 308 0.06 61.59 0.01
C ALA A 308 0.39 60.29 0.77
N ASP A 309 -0.48 59.89 1.70
CA ASP A 309 -0.34 58.64 2.46
C ASP A 309 -0.42 57.42 1.54
N MET A 310 -1.36 57.38 0.59
CA MET A 310 -1.46 56.31 -0.40
C MET A 310 -0.19 56.19 -1.26
N ILE A 311 0.37 57.31 -1.70
CA ILE A 311 1.61 57.32 -2.50
C ILE A 311 2.79 56.79 -1.69
N ASN A 312 2.88 57.13 -0.39
CA ASN A 312 3.92 56.58 0.49
C ASN A 312 3.80 55.06 0.62
N VAL A 313 2.58 54.53 0.82
CA VAL A 313 2.34 53.08 0.86
C VAL A 313 2.76 52.40 -0.45
N VAL A 314 2.46 53.00 -1.60
CA VAL A 314 2.87 52.46 -2.91
C VAL A 314 4.40 52.41 -3.05
N VAL A 315 5.13 53.42 -2.59
CA VAL A 315 6.60 53.42 -2.64
C VAL A 315 7.19 52.38 -1.68
N ASP A 316 6.65 52.26 -0.47
CA ASP A 316 7.10 51.29 0.53
C ASP A 316 6.87 49.84 0.08
N ASP A 317 5.69 49.55 -0.46
CA ASP A 317 5.33 48.22 -0.97
C ASP A 317 6.12 47.86 -2.23
N ALA A 318 6.45 48.85 -3.09
CA ALA A 318 7.17 48.60 -4.33
C ALA A 318 8.56 47.98 -4.13
N VAL A 319 9.20 48.22 -2.98
CA VAL A 319 10.49 47.59 -2.61
C VAL A 319 10.29 46.11 -2.28
N GLN A 320 9.11 45.71 -1.81
CA GLN A 320 8.80 44.34 -1.39
C GLN A 320 8.29 43.45 -2.54
N VAL A 321 7.88 44.03 -3.67
CA VAL A 321 7.30 43.30 -4.81
C VAL A 321 8.23 42.19 -5.34
N GLU A 322 9.53 42.46 -5.47
CA GLU A 322 10.50 41.47 -5.96
C GLU A 322 10.67 40.32 -4.95
N THR A 323 10.71 40.64 -3.65
CA THR A 323 10.75 39.64 -2.58
C THR A 323 9.50 38.77 -2.57
N ALA A 324 8.32 39.36 -2.76
CA ALA A 324 7.06 38.63 -2.87
C ALA A 324 7.05 37.65 -4.07
N VAL A 325 7.56 38.07 -5.23
CA VAL A 325 7.69 37.18 -6.40
C VAL A 325 8.67 36.03 -6.11
N GLN A 326 9.78 36.33 -5.45
CA GLN A 326 10.76 35.33 -5.05
C GLN A 326 10.17 34.31 -4.06
N GLU A 327 9.41 34.76 -3.07
CA GLU A 327 8.70 33.88 -2.12
C GLU A 327 7.67 32.98 -2.82
N ILE A 328 6.93 33.50 -3.80
CA ILE A 328 6.03 32.67 -4.63
C ILE A 328 6.84 31.60 -5.40
N ASN A 329 8.01 31.95 -5.93
CA ASN A 329 8.87 31.00 -6.63
C ASN A 329 9.47 29.93 -5.69
N ASP A 330 9.87 30.32 -4.49
CA ASP A 330 10.34 29.42 -3.43
C ASP A 330 9.22 28.46 -3.00
N GLY A 331 8.00 28.99 -2.79
CA GLY A 331 6.81 28.19 -2.47
C GLY A 331 6.46 27.18 -3.56
N LEU A 332 6.50 27.58 -4.83
CA LEU A 332 6.26 26.65 -5.95
C LEU A 332 7.30 25.51 -5.97
N ARG A 333 8.58 25.81 -5.72
CA ARG A 333 9.62 24.78 -5.65
C ARG A 333 9.39 23.79 -4.49
N ALA A 334 8.96 24.28 -3.32
CA ALA A 334 8.60 23.43 -2.20
C ALA A 334 7.41 22.52 -2.53
N VAL A 335 6.32 23.09 -3.07
CA VAL A 335 5.14 22.33 -3.51
C VAL A 335 5.48 21.25 -4.54
N MET A 336 6.36 21.56 -5.50
CA MET A 336 6.82 20.57 -6.47
C MET A 336 7.61 19.43 -5.81
N SER A 337 8.51 19.75 -4.86
CA SER A 337 9.26 18.73 -4.11
C SER A 337 8.31 17.80 -3.36
N ASP A 338 7.39 18.36 -2.57
CA ASP A 338 6.44 17.59 -1.76
C ASP A 338 5.52 16.72 -2.62
N SER A 339 5.04 17.26 -3.75
CA SER A 339 4.23 16.52 -4.73
C SER A 339 5.00 15.32 -5.31
N THR A 340 6.28 15.47 -5.63
CA THR A 340 7.09 14.34 -6.13
C THR A 340 7.27 13.25 -5.08
N ALA A 341 7.51 13.62 -3.81
CA ALA A 341 7.61 12.68 -2.71
C ALA A 341 6.29 11.91 -2.51
N LEU A 342 5.15 12.61 -2.52
CA LEU A 342 3.81 12.00 -2.43
C LEU A 342 3.52 11.03 -3.58
N THR A 343 3.93 11.39 -4.80
CA THR A 343 3.75 10.54 -5.98
C THR A 343 4.56 9.24 -5.85
N GLN A 344 5.81 9.32 -5.39
CA GLN A 344 6.64 8.13 -5.16
C GLN A 344 6.03 7.20 -4.10
N GLN A 345 5.49 7.76 -3.01
CA GLN A 345 4.81 6.97 -1.98
C GLN A 345 3.52 6.33 -2.51
N THR A 346 2.75 7.06 -3.32
CA THR A 346 1.54 6.53 -3.98
C THR A 346 1.87 5.36 -4.89
N GLU A 347 2.91 5.47 -5.73
CA GLU A 347 3.35 4.39 -6.61
C GLU A 347 3.84 3.16 -5.83
N HIS A 348 4.51 3.37 -4.69
CA HIS A 348 4.87 2.27 -3.80
C HIS A 348 3.62 1.54 -3.27
N ILE A 349 2.59 2.27 -2.82
CA ILE A 349 1.33 1.67 -2.37
C ILE A 349 0.63 0.90 -3.50
N LYS A 350 0.56 1.46 -4.71
CA LYS A 350 0.00 0.77 -5.88
C LYS A 350 0.75 -0.52 -6.19
N SER A 351 2.08 -0.49 -6.17
CA SER A 351 2.92 -1.67 -6.42
C SER A 351 2.68 -2.77 -5.38
N SER A 352 2.50 -2.40 -4.11
CA SER A 352 2.20 -3.33 -3.01
C SER A 352 0.79 -3.93 -3.15
N TYR A 353 -0.19 -3.14 -3.59
CA TYR A 353 -1.52 -3.65 -3.89
C TYR A 353 -1.49 -4.69 -5.01
N VAL A 354 -0.78 -4.40 -6.12
CA VAL A 354 -0.62 -5.34 -7.24
C VAL A 354 0.06 -6.64 -6.77
N ALA A 355 1.14 -6.55 -6.00
CA ALA A 355 1.82 -7.72 -5.43
C ALA A 355 0.86 -8.54 -4.55
N THR A 356 0.11 -7.90 -3.67
CA THR A 356 -0.87 -8.56 -2.81
C THR A 356 -2.00 -9.21 -3.61
N ALA A 357 -2.47 -8.58 -4.68
CA ALA A 357 -3.45 -9.17 -5.59
C ALA A 357 -2.88 -10.41 -6.31
N THR A 358 -1.61 -10.42 -6.70
CA THR A 358 -0.97 -11.64 -7.25
C THR A 358 -0.86 -12.76 -6.22
N ALA A 359 -0.60 -12.44 -4.95
CA ALA A 359 -0.60 -13.42 -3.87
C ALA A 359 -2.01 -13.99 -3.61
N LEU A 360 -3.05 -13.17 -3.74
CA LEU A 360 -4.45 -13.62 -3.66
C LEU A 360 -4.78 -14.61 -4.77
N ARG A 361 -4.39 -14.35 -6.03
CA ARG A 361 -4.60 -15.31 -7.12
C ARG A 361 -3.88 -16.64 -6.88
N ALA A 362 -2.65 -16.60 -6.38
CA ALA A 362 -1.92 -17.81 -6.01
C ALA A 362 -2.66 -18.60 -4.90
N LEU A 363 -3.29 -17.91 -3.95
CA LEU A 363 -4.12 -18.54 -2.93
C LEU A 363 -5.39 -19.17 -3.53
N GLU A 364 -6.06 -18.49 -4.46
CA GLU A 364 -7.25 -19.02 -5.16
C GLU A 364 -6.92 -20.27 -5.97
N GLU A 365 -5.78 -20.29 -6.68
CA GLU A 365 -5.31 -21.46 -7.42
C GLU A 365 -5.07 -22.67 -6.50
N ILE A 366 -4.48 -22.46 -5.33
CA ILE A 366 -4.30 -23.52 -4.33
C ILE A 366 -5.64 -23.95 -3.74
N GLY A 367 -6.54 -22.99 -3.50
CA GLY A 367 -7.91 -23.25 -3.07
C GLY A 367 -8.66 -24.15 -4.05
N GLY A 368 -8.50 -23.93 -5.36
CA GLY A 368 -9.07 -24.78 -6.41
C GLY A 368 -8.52 -26.21 -6.42
N ARG A 369 -7.26 -26.40 -5.98
CA ARG A 369 -6.63 -27.73 -5.85
C ARG A 369 -6.95 -28.43 -4.53
N LEU A 370 -7.43 -27.70 -3.52
CA LEU A 370 -7.68 -28.23 -2.17
C LEU A 370 -8.66 -29.41 -2.15
N ALA A 371 -9.73 -29.33 -2.95
CA ALA A 371 -10.69 -30.42 -3.07
C ALA A 371 -10.04 -31.72 -3.58
N GLY A 372 -9.06 -31.60 -4.47
CA GLY A 372 -8.29 -32.75 -4.96
C GLY A 372 -7.44 -33.40 -3.87
N TYR A 373 -6.78 -32.60 -3.02
CA TYR A 373 -6.01 -33.13 -1.90
C TYR A 373 -6.89 -33.81 -0.84
N LEU A 374 -8.08 -33.27 -0.58
CA LEU A 374 -9.05 -33.89 0.33
C LEU A 374 -9.66 -35.16 -0.26
N ALA A 375 -9.93 -35.18 -1.57
CA ALA A 375 -10.37 -36.39 -2.26
C ALA A 375 -9.30 -37.49 -2.21
N ALA A 376 -8.03 -37.15 -2.38
CA ALA A 376 -6.92 -38.09 -2.24
C ALA A 376 -6.81 -38.66 -0.82
N GLU A 377 -7.06 -37.86 0.22
CA GLU A 377 -7.14 -38.35 1.61
C GLU A 377 -8.31 -39.32 1.81
N ALA A 378 -9.49 -39.00 1.28
CA ALA A 378 -10.67 -39.87 1.37
C ALA A 378 -10.46 -41.18 0.61
N GLU A 379 -9.86 -41.13 -0.58
CA GLU A 379 -9.52 -42.28 -1.40
C GLU A 379 -8.47 -43.17 -0.72
N PHE A 380 -7.46 -42.56 -0.09
CA PHE A 380 -6.48 -43.26 0.74
C PHE A 380 -7.17 -44.01 1.88
N LEU A 381 -8.04 -43.35 2.64
CA LEU A 381 -8.76 -43.95 3.77
C LEU A 381 -9.71 -45.07 3.33
N GLN A 382 -10.47 -44.86 2.25
CA GLN A 382 -11.40 -45.85 1.75
C GLN A 382 -10.65 -47.12 1.31
N ARG A 383 -9.62 -46.98 0.47
CA ARG A 383 -8.85 -48.15 0.04
C ARG A 383 -8.10 -48.81 1.18
N TRP A 384 -7.65 -48.02 2.15
CA TRP A 384 -7.05 -48.55 3.37
C TRP A 384 -8.04 -49.43 4.16
N GLU A 385 -9.29 -49.00 4.29
CA GLU A 385 -10.34 -49.79 4.93
C GLU A 385 -10.65 -51.06 4.12
N ASP A 386 -10.83 -50.94 2.81
CA ASP A 386 -11.14 -52.06 1.92
C ASP A 386 -10.06 -53.16 2.00
N GLU A 387 -8.77 -52.80 1.95
CA GLU A 387 -7.66 -53.75 2.07
C GLU A 387 -7.55 -54.37 3.48
N ARG A 388 -7.83 -53.57 4.52
CA ARG A 388 -7.86 -54.08 5.89
C ARG A 388 -9.01 -55.08 6.10
N TYR A 389 -10.19 -54.81 5.54
CA TYR A 389 -11.32 -55.75 5.61
C TYR A 389 -11.02 -57.02 4.83
N THR A 390 -10.40 -56.92 3.65
CA THR A 390 -10.07 -58.08 2.81
C THR A 390 -9.05 -58.98 3.50
N SER A 391 -7.99 -58.41 4.08
CA SER A 391 -6.98 -59.17 4.84
C SER A 391 -7.53 -59.82 6.11
N LEU A 392 -8.40 -59.14 6.86
CA LEU A 392 -9.05 -59.71 8.05
C LEU A 392 -10.06 -60.82 7.71
N TRP A 393 -10.85 -60.65 6.65
CA TRP A 393 -11.81 -61.67 6.22
C TRP A 393 -11.16 -62.93 5.65
N GLN A 394 -10.00 -62.81 4.99
CA GLN A 394 -9.20 -63.96 4.58
C GLN A 394 -8.60 -64.68 5.79
N ALA A 395 -8.06 -63.94 6.76
CA ALA A 395 -7.51 -64.54 7.98
C ALA A 395 -8.54 -65.29 8.85
N GLN A 396 -9.82 -64.90 8.79
CA GLN A 396 -10.89 -65.44 9.64
C GLN A 396 -11.76 -66.51 8.97
N ARG A 397 -11.69 -66.66 7.65
CA ARG A 397 -12.42 -67.71 6.92
C ARG A 397 -11.70 -69.06 6.93
N ASP A 398 -10.39 -69.04 7.14
CA ASP A 398 -9.50 -70.19 6.95
C ASP A 398 -8.85 -70.70 8.26
N GLY A 399 -9.30 -70.19 9.42
CA GLY A 399 -8.99 -70.71 10.76
C GLY A 399 -10.24 -71.29 11.41
#